data_AF-A0A7X9GTS3-F1
#
_entry.id   AF-A0A7X9GTS3-F1
#
_cell.length_a   1.000
_cell.length_b   1.000
_cell.length_c   1.000
_cell.angle_alpha   90.00
_cell.angle_beta   90.00
_cell.angle_gamma   90.00
#
_symmetry.space_group_name_H-M   'P 1'
#
loop_
_entity.id
_entity.type
_entity.pdbx_description
1 polymer ?
#
loop_
_entity_poly.entity_id
_entity_poly.type
_entity_poly.pdbx_seq_one_letter_code
_entity_poly.pdbx_strand_id
1 'polypeptide(L)'
;MEQTQQVLLGTALQRSMLGPEGLIARTVDEKSDDLREIRRHLHRHPELSHQEHATTDFVVERLTALGLSPQRMAHTGLICDIPGSDPDLQLTALRADMDALGIPELSPVSFRSTVESVSHACGHDVHMSAVLGAAT
;
A
#
# COMPACT_ATOMS: atom_id res chain seq x y z
N MET A 1 9.65 17.95 -23.44
CA MET A 1 8.20 18.10 -23.77
C MET A 1 7.72 16.96 -24.66
N GLU A 2 8.42 16.61 -25.75
CA GLU A 2 8.00 15.49 -26.63
C GLU A 2 8.02 14.10 -25.97
N GLN A 3 9.04 13.76 -25.18
CA GLN A 3 9.13 12.43 -24.53
C GLN A 3 7.99 12.18 -23.52
N THR A 4 7.56 13.20 -22.79
CA THR A 4 6.46 13.11 -21.83
C THR A 4 5.11 12.91 -22.55
N GLN A 5 4.94 13.53 -23.71
CA GLN A 5 3.73 13.40 -24.53
C GLN A 5 3.64 12.01 -25.20
N GLN A 6 4.77 11.41 -25.58
CA GLN A 6 4.83 10.05 -26.12
C GLN A 6 4.50 8.97 -25.06
N VAL A 7 4.97 9.14 -23.83
CA VAL A 7 4.64 8.24 -22.70
C VAL A 7 3.15 8.31 -22.33
N LEU A 8 2.57 9.52 -22.32
CA LEU A 8 1.14 9.74 -22.07
C LEU A 8 0.24 9.18 -23.20
N LEU A 9 0.63 9.33 -24.47
CA LEU A 9 -0.10 8.72 -25.58
C LEU A 9 -0.01 7.19 -25.56
N GLY A 10 1.17 6.63 -25.24
CA GLY A 10 1.38 5.19 -25.12
C GLY A 10 0.53 4.56 -24.02
N THR A 11 0.46 5.19 -22.85
CA THR A 11 -0.39 4.72 -21.73
C THR A 11 -1.89 4.82 -22.04
N ALA A 12 -2.35 5.86 -22.74
CA ALA A 12 -3.76 5.98 -23.13
C ALA A 12 -4.20 4.94 -24.18
N LEU A 13 -3.37 4.70 -25.21
CA LEU A 13 -3.63 3.66 -26.22
C LEU A 13 -3.58 2.25 -25.63
N GLN A 14 -2.67 2.01 -24.68
CA GLN A 14 -2.51 0.71 -24.03
C GLN A 14 -3.63 0.42 -23.02
N ARG A 15 -4.16 1.45 -22.34
CA ARG A 15 -5.38 1.37 -21.52
C ARG A 15 -6.61 0.96 -22.34
N SER A 16 -6.72 1.45 -23.58
CA SER A 16 -7.82 1.11 -24.48
C SER A 16 -7.84 -0.37 -24.92
N MET A 17 -6.71 -1.09 -24.87
CA MET A 17 -6.63 -2.46 -25.40
C MET A 17 -6.92 -3.58 -24.39
N LEU A 18 -6.71 -3.34 -23.09
CA LEU A 18 -6.75 -4.39 -22.06
C LEU A 18 -8.07 -4.44 -21.28
N GLY A 19 -8.89 -3.40 -21.35
CA GLY A 19 -10.03 -3.21 -20.46
C GLY A 19 -9.63 -3.06 -18.98
N PRO A 20 -10.59 -2.86 -18.07
CA PRO A 20 -10.31 -2.64 -16.65
C PRO A 20 -9.62 -3.83 -15.98
N GLU A 21 -10.09 -5.05 -16.23
CA GLU A 21 -9.52 -6.27 -15.63
C GLU A 21 -8.09 -6.52 -16.10
N GLY A 22 -7.81 -6.37 -17.40
CA GLY A 22 -6.47 -6.54 -17.95
C GLY A 22 -5.49 -5.44 -17.51
N LEU A 23 -6.00 -4.23 -17.23
CA LEU A 23 -5.21 -3.16 -16.61
C LEU A 23 -4.83 -3.52 -15.16
N ILE A 24 -5.79 -3.97 -14.36
CA ILE A 24 -5.55 -4.36 -12.96
C ILE A 24 -4.56 -5.52 -12.91
N ALA A 25 -4.77 -6.59 -13.69
CA ALA A 25 -3.89 -7.76 -13.69
C ALA A 25 -2.44 -7.37 -14.03
N ARG A 26 -2.25 -6.55 -15.07
CA ARG A 26 -0.92 -6.04 -15.44
C ARG A 26 -0.29 -5.23 -14.32
N THR A 27 -1.02 -4.27 -13.74
CA THR A 27 -0.47 -3.44 -12.65
C THR A 27 -0.05 -4.30 -11.47
N VAL A 28 -0.85 -5.32 -11.11
CA VAL A 28 -0.51 -6.27 -10.04
C VAL A 28 0.76 -7.05 -10.37
N ASP A 29 0.91 -7.51 -11.61
CA ASP A 29 2.12 -8.22 -12.04
C ASP A 29 3.36 -7.31 -11.98
N GLU A 30 3.26 -6.08 -12.50
CA GLU A 30 4.35 -5.10 -12.51
C GLU A 30 4.79 -4.66 -11.11
N LYS A 31 3.86 -4.65 -10.15
CA LYS A 31 4.10 -4.17 -8.77
C LYS A 31 4.30 -5.29 -7.76
N SER A 32 4.20 -6.54 -8.19
CA SER A 32 4.13 -7.70 -7.31
C SER A 32 5.31 -7.81 -6.35
N ASP A 33 6.52 -7.56 -6.84
CA ASP A 33 7.74 -7.66 -6.02
C ASP A 33 7.87 -6.51 -5.01
N ASP A 34 7.54 -5.29 -5.42
CA ASP A 34 7.51 -4.12 -4.53
C ASP A 34 6.48 -4.31 -3.41
N LEU A 35 5.28 -4.81 -3.75
CA LEU A 35 4.22 -5.07 -2.77
C LEU A 35 4.61 -6.20 -1.81
N ARG A 36 5.23 -7.27 -2.32
CA ARG A 36 5.79 -8.32 -1.44
C ARG A 36 6.83 -7.76 -0.49
N GLU A 37 7.71 -6.88 -0.95
CA GLU A 37 8.73 -6.30 -0.08
C GLU A 37 8.13 -5.33 0.94
N ILE A 38 7.15 -4.52 0.56
CA ILE A 38 6.36 -3.72 1.50
C ILE A 38 5.75 -4.60 2.58
N ARG A 39 5.03 -5.67 2.20
CA ARG A 39 4.43 -6.61 3.14
C ARG A 39 5.48 -7.20 4.07
N ARG A 40 6.64 -7.61 3.55
CA ARG A 40 7.73 -8.19 4.35
C ARG A 40 8.40 -7.16 5.26
N HIS A 41 8.54 -5.91 4.82
CA HIS A 41 9.01 -4.82 5.66
C HIS A 41 8.07 -4.62 6.85
N LEU A 42 6.76 -4.51 6.61
CA LEU A 42 5.75 -4.36 7.65
C LEU A 42 5.76 -5.57 8.60
N HIS A 43 5.85 -6.80 8.07
CA HIS A 43 5.93 -8.02 8.87
C HIS A 43 7.13 -8.05 9.83
N ARG A 44 8.29 -7.52 9.40
CA ARG A 44 9.52 -7.45 10.21
C ARG A 44 9.46 -6.39 11.31
N HIS A 45 8.62 -5.37 11.18
CA HIS A 45 8.55 -4.22 12.09
C HIS A 45 7.12 -4.02 12.63
N PRO A 46 6.54 -5.03 13.29
CA PRO A 46 5.18 -4.93 13.81
C PRO A 46 5.13 -3.99 15.03
N GLU A 47 4.09 -3.18 15.12
CA GLU A 47 3.82 -2.29 16.25
C GLU A 47 2.48 -2.59 16.89
N LEU A 48 2.37 -2.45 18.21
CA LEU A 48 1.13 -2.71 18.95
C LEU A 48 0.05 -1.67 18.61
N SER A 49 -1.20 -2.02 18.88
CA SER A 49 -2.33 -1.12 18.72
C SER A 49 -2.10 0.23 19.42
N HIS A 50 -2.37 1.31 18.70
CA HIS A 50 -2.16 2.72 19.08
C HIS A 50 -0.69 3.14 19.26
N GLN A 51 0.27 2.32 18.83
CA GLN A 51 1.71 2.62 18.87
C GLN A 51 2.37 2.48 17.49
N GLU A 52 1.58 2.42 16.42
CA GLU A 52 1.98 2.18 15.03
C GLU A 52 2.65 3.39 14.36
N HIS A 53 3.57 4.06 15.07
CA HIS A 53 4.19 5.30 14.61
C HIS A 53 5.11 5.07 13.41
N ALA A 54 6.02 4.08 13.49
CA ALA A 54 6.93 3.77 12.40
C ALA A 54 6.19 3.19 11.19
N THR A 55 5.15 2.40 11.42
CA THR A 55 4.26 1.85 10.40
C THR A 55 3.50 2.98 9.70
N THR A 56 2.98 3.95 10.46
CA THR A 56 2.34 5.16 9.91
C THR A 56 3.34 5.96 9.06
N ASP A 57 4.56 6.19 9.57
CA ASP A 57 5.62 6.90 8.84
C ASP A 57 5.95 6.22 7.52
N PHE A 58 6.12 4.90 7.54
CA PHE A 58 6.41 4.11 6.36
C PHE A 58 5.30 4.23 5.32
N VAL A 59 4.02 4.05 5.68
CA VAL A 59 2.91 4.15 4.73
C VAL A 59 2.78 5.58 4.16
N VAL A 60 2.99 6.61 4.99
CA VAL A 60 3.06 8.00 4.52
C VAL A 60 4.15 8.17 3.47
N GLU A 61 5.37 7.70 3.74
CA GLU A 61 6.50 7.79 2.80
C GLU A 61 6.17 7.12 1.47
N ARG A 62 5.57 5.91 1.51
CA ARG A 62 5.19 5.18 0.30
C ARG A 62 4.14 5.94 -0.52
N LEU A 63 3.12 6.50 0.11
CA LEU A 63 2.08 7.28 -0.58
C LEU A 63 2.65 8.59 -1.13
N THR A 64 3.49 9.29 -0.38
CA THR A 64 4.17 10.50 -0.85
C THR A 64 5.09 10.21 -2.04
N ALA A 65 5.78 9.07 -2.06
CA ALA A 65 6.59 8.65 -3.21
C ALA A 65 5.76 8.39 -4.49
N LEU A 66 4.46 8.13 -4.36
CA LEU A 66 3.51 8.06 -5.48
C LEU A 66 2.99 9.44 -5.92
N GLY A 67 3.43 10.52 -5.27
CA GLY A 67 2.95 11.88 -5.53
C GLY A 67 1.61 12.21 -4.85
N LEU A 68 1.18 11.39 -3.89
CA LEU A 68 -0.05 11.62 -3.13
C LEU A 68 0.22 12.44 -1.86
N SER A 69 -0.86 12.99 -1.29
CA SER A 69 -0.83 13.87 -0.11
C SER A 69 -1.54 13.22 1.09
N PRO A 70 -0.95 12.21 1.75
CA PRO A 70 -1.57 11.57 2.90
C PRO A 70 -1.70 12.54 4.09
N GLN A 71 -2.85 12.50 4.75
CA GLN A 71 -3.15 13.28 5.95
C GLN A 71 -3.09 12.36 7.17
N ARG A 72 -2.15 12.64 8.07
CA ARG A 72 -2.00 11.90 9.33
C ARG A 72 -3.17 12.16 10.27
N MET A 73 -3.57 11.11 10.99
CA MET A 73 -4.50 11.24 12.12
C MET A 73 -3.75 11.69 13.38
N ALA A 74 -4.49 12.04 14.44
CA ALA A 74 -3.93 12.67 15.63
C ALA A 74 -2.87 11.84 16.39
N HIS A 75 -2.89 10.51 16.27
CA HIS A 75 -1.97 9.62 17.00
C HIS A 75 -1.21 8.71 16.02
N THR A 76 -1.90 7.75 15.42
CA THR A 76 -1.40 6.83 14.40
C THR A 76 -2.43 6.70 13.29
N GLY A 77 -2.01 6.22 12.12
CA GLY A 77 -2.84 6.10 10.94
C GLY A 77 -2.94 7.39 10.11
N LEU A 78 -3.60 7.26 8.96
CA LEU A 78 -3.71 8.30 7.95
C LEU A 78 -4.93 8.08 7.05
N ILE A 79 -5.35 9.14 6.36
CA ILE A 79 -6.29 9.11 5.25
C ILE A 79 -5.59 9.69 4.03
N CYS A 80 -5.81 9.13 2.85
CA CYS A 80 -5.25 9.63 1.60
C CYS A 80 -6.32 9.65 0.53
N ASP A 81 -6.69 10.84 0.08
CA ASP A 81 -7.61 11.01 -1.04
C ASP A 81 -6.85 10.84 -2.36
N ILE A 82 -7.42 10.06 -3.27
CA ILE A 82 -6.93 9.91 -4.65
C ILE A 82 -7.93 10.62 -5.57
N PRO A 83 -7.56 11.75 -6.19
CA PRO A 83 -8.48 12.50 -7.02
C PRO A 83 -8.83 11.69 -8.28
N GLY A 84 -10.11 11.42 -8.47
CA GLY A 84 -10.63 10.85 -9.70
C GLY A 84 -10.56 11.85 -10.86
N SER A 85 -10.56 11.35 -12.09
CA SER A 85 -10.63 12.18 -13.30
C SER A 85 -12.05 12.52 -13.73
N ASP A 86 -13.04 11.83 -13.17
CA ASP A 86 -14.47 11.96 -13.50
C ASP A 86 -15.26 12.25 -12.22
N PRO A 87 -15.89 13.43 -12.10
CA PRO A 87 -16.63 13.84 -10.90
C PRO A 87 -17.94 13.07 -10.71
N ASP A 88 -18.43 12.35 -11.72
CA ASP A 88 -19.68 11.58 -11.65
C ASP A 88 -19.46 10.16 -11.09
N LEU A 89 -18.20 9.76 -10.87
CA LEU A 89 -17.87 8.48 -10.25
C LEU A 89 -18.25 8.45 -8.77
N GLN A 90 -18.76 7.30 -8.32
CA GLN A 90 -19.07 7.08 -6.92
C GLN A 90 -17.79 7.05 -6.07
N LEU A 91 -17.79 7.82 -4.98
CA LEU A 91 -16.73 7.77 -3.98
C LEU A 91 -16.68 6.37 -3.35
N THR A 92 -15.53 5.73 -3.44
CA THR A 92 -15.26 4.42 -2.81
C THR A 92 -14.08 4.55 -1.86
N ALA A 93 -14.23 4.03 -0.64
CA ALA A 93 -13.16 4.01 0.36
C ALA A 93 -12.62 2.58 0.54
N LEU A 94 -11.29 2.46 0.51
CA LEU A 94 -10.58 1.25 0.88
C LEU A 94 -9.91 1.46 2.24
N ARG A 95 -9.95 0.44 3.10
CA ARG A 95 -9.44 0.53 4.47
C ARG A 95 -8.56 -0.68 4.81
N ALA A 96 -7.43 -0.41 5.44
CA ALA A 96 -6.56 -1.41 6.05
C ALA A 96 -6.23 -1.02 7.50
N ASP A 97 -6.34 -1.99 8.40
CA ASP A 97 -5.84 -1.97 9.77
C ASP A 97 -4.31 -2.02 9.74
N MET A 98 -3.65 -1.44 10.75
CA MET A 98 -2.19 -1.28 10.77
C MET A 98 -1.50 -2.01 11.93
N ASP A 99 -2.25 -2.38 12.97
CA ASP A 99 -1.67 -2.87 14.22
C ASP A 99 -1.25 -4.34 14.16
N ALA A 100 -0.35 -4.70 15.07
CA ALA A 100 0.08 -6.06 15.32
C ALA A 100 -0.38 -6.54 16.70
N LEU A 101 -0.11 -7.81 16.99
CA LEU A 101 -0.49 -8.45 18.24
C LEU A 101 0.74 -8.70 19.12
N GLY A 102 0.57 -8.57 20.44
CA GLY A 102 1.58 -8.91 21.45
C GLY A 102 1.76 -10.41 21.64
N ILE A 103 2.07 -11.13 20.55
CA ILE A 103 2.36 -12.56 20.56
C ILE A 103 3.67 -12.85 19.82
N PRO A 104 4.49 -13.79 20.31
CA PRO A 104 5.75 -14.14 19.67
C PRO A 104 5.52 -14.81 18.32
N GLU A 105 6.32 -14.41 17.32
CA GLU A 105 6.29 -15.07 16.03
C GLU A 105 7.06 -16.40 16.06
N LEU A 106 6.35 -17.48 15.74
CA LEU A 106 6.89 -18.85 15.67
C LEU A 106 7.21 -19.29 14.23
N SER A 107 6.88 -18.47 13.24
CA SER A 107 7.05 -18.81 11.84
C SER A 107 8.55 -18.84 11.45
N PRO A 108 9.00 -19.80 10.63
CA PRO A 108 10.40 -19.93 10.24
C PRO A 108 10.75 -19.11 9.00
N VAL A 109 10.01 -18.04 8.70
CA VAL A 109 10.20 -17.24 7.48
C VAL A 109 11.40 -16.29 7.61
N SER A 110 12.07 -16.00 6.49
CA SER A 110 13.24 -15.11 6.46
C SER A 110 12.91 -13.64 6.79
N PHE A 111 11.64 -13.28 6.78
CA PHE A 111 11.12 -11.93 7.08
C PHE A 111 10.33 -11.89 8.40
N ARG A 112 10.58 -12.82 9.32
CA ARG A 112 9.97 -12.82 10.65
C ARG A 112 10.20 -11.49 11.38
N SER A 113 9.28 -11.15 12.27
CA SER A 113 9.34 -10.03 13.19
C SER A 113 10.72 -9.93 13.85
N THR A 114 11.24 -8.71 13.84
CA THR A 114 12.45 -8.32 14.56
C THR A 114 12.15 -7.78 15.96
N VAL A 115 10.86 -7.61 16.28
CA VAL A 115 10.37 -7.11 17.57
C VAL A 115 9.97 -8.30 18.45
N GLU A 116 10.61 -8.42 19.62
CA GLU A 116 10.35 -9.54 20.53
C GLU A 116 8.90 -9.55 21.00
N SER A 117 8.27 -10.72 20.95
CA SER A 117 6.88 -10.94 21.40
C SER A 117 5.81 -10.09 20.70
N VAL A 118 6.11 -9.54 19.51
CA VAL A 118 5.12 -8.81 18.69
C VAL A 118 5.14 -9.36 17.26
N SER A 119 3.97 -9.57 16.65
CA SER A 119 3.86 -10.09 15.29
C SER A 119 2.56 -9.70 14.59
N HIS A 120 2.61 -9.56 13.26
CA HIS A 120 1.42 -9.45 12.42
C HIS A 120 0.76 -10.82 12.20
N ALA A 121 0.22 -11.41 13.26
CA ALA A 121 -0.42 -12.72 13.21
C ALA A 121 -1.87 -12.68 12.67
N CYS A 122 -2.45 -11.50 12.49
CA CYS A 122 -3.78 -11.29 11.89
C CYS A 122 -3.71 -10.87 10.41
N GLY A 123 -2.50 -10.69 9.85
CA GLY A 123 -2.32 -10.33 8.44
C GLY A 123 -2.52 -8.84 8.12
N HIS A 124 -2.46 -7.94 9.10
CA HIS A 124 -2.62 -6.49 8.86
C HIS A 124 -1.49 -5.93 7.96
N ASP A 125 -0.31 -6.53 7.96
CA ASP A 125 0.77 -6.31 6.98
C ASP A 125 0.33 -6.61 5.53
N VAL A 126 -0.49 -7.64 5.33
CA VAL A 126 -1.07 -7.98 4.02
C VAL A 126 -2.15 -6.98 3.63
N HIS A 127 -3.04 -6.61 4.55
CA HIS A 127 -4.10 -5.63 4.30
C HIS A 127 -3.50 -4.28 3.89
N MET A 128 -2.51 -3.78 4.62
CA MET A 128 -1.79 -2.54 4.31
C MET A 128 -1.14 -2.61 2.93
N SER A 129 -0.43 -3.70 2.63
CA SER A 129 0.20 -3.86 1.31
C SER A 129 -0.83 -3.89 0.17
N ALA A 130 -1.99 -4.52 0.37
CA ALA A 130 -3.02 -4.59 -0.65
C ALA A 130 -3.66 -3.22 -0.90
N VAL A 131 -4.02 -2.49 0.15
CA VAL A 131 -4.63 -1.15 0.02
C VAL A 131 -3.63 -0.14 -0.54
N LEU A 132 -2.36 -0.20 -0.14
CA LEU A 132 -1.31 0.62 -0.75
C LEU A 132 -1.10 0.25 -2.24
N GLY A 133 -1.20 -1.03 -2.59
CA GLY A 133 -1.16 -1.49 -3.97
C GLY A 133 -2.33 -1.00 -4.82
N ALA A 134 -3.49 -0.72 -4.23
CA ALA A 134 -4.60 -0.10 -4.96
C ALA A 134 -4.34 1.39 -5.30
N ALA A 135 -3.33 2.02 -4.67
CA ALA A 135 -2.97 3.41 -4.89
C ALA A 135 -1.87 3.62 -5.96
N THR A 136 -1.26 2.56 -6.50
CA THR A 136 -0.18 2.63 -7.50
C THR A 136 -0.67 2.64 -8.94
#